data_AF-A0A838HD67-F1
#
_entry.id   AF-A0A838HD67-F1
#
_cell.length_a   1.000
_cell.length_b   1.000
_cell.length_c   1.000
_cell.angle_alpha   90.00
_cell.angle_beta   90.00
_cell.angle_gamma   90.00
#
_symmetry.space_group_name_H-M   'P 1'
#
loop_
_entity.id
_entity.type
_entity.pdbx_description
1 polymer ?
#
loop_
_entity_poly.entity_id
_entity_poly.type
_entity_poly.pdbx_seq_one_letter_code
_entity_poly.pdbx_strand_id
1 'polypeptide(L)'
;MASSITLSGLTNAFTLSGAPNTTATTATPVTMKVTTNNTLGYAVTVQASSATMTPAGLGNTDTIASSALEVRETGTTSYSPLSALTPVTVHSQSARSASTGDTINNDYRMVIPFVNSDTYSVTLTYIATTK
;
A
#
# COMPACT_ATOMS: atom_id res chain seq x y z
N MET A 1 9.57 -26.17 -16.27
CA MET A 1 8.64 -26.02 -15.13
C MET A 1 7.99 -24.66 -15.26
N ALA A 2 6.66 -24.57 -15.29
CA ALA A 2 5.98 -23.29 -15.34
C ALA A 2 5.84 -22.73 -13.91
N SER A 3 6.28 -21.48 -13.69
CA SER A 3 6.04 -20.76 -12.45
C SER A 3 4.69 -20.04 -12.52
N SER A 4 3.99 -19.98 -11.40
CA SER A 4 2.72 -19.29 -11.23
C SER A 4 2.77 -18.38 -10.01
N ILE A 5 2.04 -17.28 -10.06
CA ILE A 5 1.84 -16.39 -8.93
C ILE A 5 0.42 -15.85 -8.94
N THR A 6 -0.18 -15.74 -7.76
CA THR A 6 -1.52 -15.18 -7.59
C THR A 6 -1.53 -14.32 -6.34
N LEU A 7 -2.05 -13.11 -6.46
CA LEU A 7 -2.38 -12.21 -5.36
C LEU A 7 -3.90 -12.18 -5.20
N SER A 8 -4.40 -12.39 -3.99
CA SER A 8 -5.83 -12.51 -3.68
C SER A 8 -6.14 -11.96 -2.30
N GLY A 9 -7.43 -11.81 -1.98
CA GLY A 9 -7.87 -11.38 -0.65
C GLY A 9 -7.35 -10.01 -0.23
N LEU A 10 -7.07 -9.12 -1.20
CA LEU A 10 -6.58 -7.78 -0.95
C LEU A 10 -7.69 -6.92 -0.33
N THR A 11 -7.40 -6.19 0.75
CA THR A 11 -8.30 -5.18 1.30
C THR A 11 -8.63 -4.12 0.24
N ASN A 12 -9.91 -3.97 -0.12
CA ASN A 12 -10.32 -3.12 -1.23
C ASN A 12 -10.12 -1.61 -0.99
N ALA A 13 -10.26 -1.15 0.26
CA ALA A 13 -10.11 0.26 0.64
C ALA A 13 -9.88 0.39 2.14
N PHE A 14 -9.25 1.50 2.55
CA PHE A 14 -9.08 1.91 3.94
C PHE A 14 -9.11 3.44 4.04
N THR A 15 -9.34 3.96 5.24
CA THR A 15 -9.41 5.40 5.51
C THR A 15 -8.43 5.81 6.60
N LEU A 16 -7.81 6.98 6.42
CA LEU A 16 -7.05 7.68 7.46
C LEU A 16 -7.77 8.99 7.76
N SER A 17 -7.94 9.31 9.04
CA SER A 17 -8.64 10.51 9.49
C SER A 17 -7.94 11.14 10.69
N GLY A 18 -7.95 12.46 10.76
CA GLY A 18 -7.37 13.21 11.86
C GLY A 18 -7.38 14.71 11.57
N ALA A 19 -6.93 15.48 12.55
CA ALA A 19 -6.77 16.93 12.40
C ALA A 19 -5.51 17.25 11.58
N PRO A 20 -5.42 18.44 10.96
CA PRO A 20 -4.19 18.91 10.35
C PRO A 20 -2.99 18.82 11.29
N ASN A 21 -1.83 18.47 10.74
CA ASN A 21 -0.55 18.27 11.42
C ASN A 21 -0.54 17.11 12.44
N THR A 22 -1.54 16.24 12.43
CA THR A 22 -1.54 15.00 13.24
C THR A 22 -1.17 13.80 12.39
N THR A 23 -0.54 12.80 13.01
CA THR A 23 -0.23 11.53 12.35
C THR A 23 -1.42 10.59 12.47
N ALA A 24 -2.03 10.27 11.34
CA ALA A 24 -3.03 9.21 11.24
C ALA A 24 -2.36 7.89 10.83
N THR A 25 -2.79 6.79 11.42
CA THR A 25 -2.30 5.43 11.13
C THR A 25 -3.50 4.52 10.90
N THR A 26 -3.37 3.54 10.00
CA THR A 26 -4.41 2.54 9.76
C THR A 26 -4.71 1.74 11.03
N ALA A 27 -5.98 1.70 11.43
CA ALA A 27 -6.42 0.91 12.59
C ALA A 27 -6.37 -0.60 12.33
N THR A 28 -6.71 -1.00 11.10
CA THR A 28 -6.57 -2.39 10.60
C THR A 28 -5.61 -2.40 9.41
N PRO A 29 -4.65 -3.32 9.35
CA PRO A 29 -3.71 -3.40 8.25
C PRO A 29 -4.40 -3.74 6.94
N VAL A 30 -3.78 -3.32 5.83
CA VAL A 30 -4.13 -3.82 4.50
C VAL A 30 -3.57 -5.22 4.36
N THR A 31 -4.45 -6.19 4.20
CA THR A 31 -4.09 -7.62 4.12
C THR A 31 -4.20 -8.09 2.68
N MET A 32 -3.32 -9.00 2.29
CA MET A 32 -3.40 -9.74 1.03
C MET A 32 -2.80 -11.13 1.19
N LYS A 33 -3.06 -11.98 0.21
CA LYS A 33 -2.58 -13.35 0.17
C LYS A 33 -1.85 -13.62 -1.14
N VAL A 34 -0.60 -14.08 -1.04
CA VAL A 34 0.21 -14.49 -2.19
C VAL A 34 0.33 -16.00 -2.21
N THR A 35 0.11 -16.61 -3.38
CA THR A 35 0.37 -18.03 -3.62
C THR A 35 1.30 -18.15 -4.82
N THR A 36 2.43 -18.84 -4.67
CA THR A 36 3.37 -19.10 -5.76
C THR A 36 4.10 -20.43 -5.56
N ASN A 37 4.37 -21.12 -6.66
CA ASN A 37 5.20 -22.33 -6.68
C ASN A 37 6.67 -22.04 -7.06
N ASN A 38 7.06 -20.78 -7.32
CA ASN A 38 8.43 -20.45 -7.72
C ASN A 38 9.39 -20.63 -6.54
N THR A 39 10.34 -21.56 -6.69
CA THR A 39 11.32 -21.90 -5.64
C THR A 39 12.33 -20.79 -5.35
N LEU A 40 12.52 -19.83 -6.26
CA LEU A 40 13.36 -18.65 -6.06
C LEU A 40 12.64 -17.55 -5.23
N GLY A 41 11.35 -17.73 -4.97
CA GLY A 41 10.52 -16.83 -4.19
C GLY A 41 9.87 -15.73 -4.99
N TYR A 42 9.52 -14.64 -4.30
CA TYR A 42 8.72 -13.55 -4.86
C TYR A 42 8.94 -12.24 -4.10
N ALA A 43 8.41 -11.16 -4.65
CA ALA A 43 8.31 -9.87 -3.99
C ALA A 43 6.91 -9.29 -4.21
N VAL A 44 6.45 -8.47 -3.27
CA VAL A 44 5.25 -7.66 -3.41
C VAL A 44 5.66 -6.19 -3.35
N THR A 45 5.22 -5.43 -4.35
CA THR A 45 5.36 -3.99 -4.39
C THR A 45 4.00 -3.30 -4.37
N VAL A 46 3.98 -2.08 -3.86
CA VAL A 46 2.83 -1.18 -3.93
C VAL A 46 3.23 0.15 -4.56
N GLN A 47 2.33 0.71 -5.37
CA GLN A 47 2.52 1.96 -6.08
C GLN A 47 1.23 2.78 -6.06
N ALA A 48 1.34 4.10 -5.93
CA ALA A 48 0.18 4.98 -6.10
C ALA A 48 -0.14 5.14 -7.58
N SER A 49 -1.42 5.25 -7.95
CA SER A 49 -1.84 5.45 -9.35
C SER A 49 -1.56 6.87 -9.87
N SER A 50 -1.42 7.85 -8.97
CA SER A 50 -1.22 9.26 -9.27
C SER A 50 -0.31 9.92 -8.24
N ALA A 51 0.37 11.01 -8.63
CA ALA A 51 1.27 11.76 -7.76
C ALA A 51 0.53 12.58 -6.69
N THR A 52 -0.78 12.77 -6.87
CA THR A 52 -1.65 13.53 -5.98
C THR A 52 -2.91 12.74 -5.65
N MET A 53 -3.39 12.94 -4.43
CA MET A 53 -4.71 12.52 -3.94
C MET A 53 -5.65 13.71 -4.14
N THR A 54 -6.82 13.43 -4.74
CA THR A 54 -7.79 14.47 -5.11
C THR A 54 -8.96 14.50 -4.12
N PRO A 55 -9.46 15.69 -3.78
CA PRO A 55 -10.63 15.84 -2.91
C PRO A 55 -11.89 15.32 -3.60
N ALA A 56 -12.89 14.93 -2.81
CA ALA A 56 -14.19 14.51 -3.32
C ALA A 56 -15.13 15.70 -3.55
N GLY A 57 -14.99 16.78 -2.78
CA GLY A 57 -15.80 17.99 -2.90
C GLY A 57 -15.50 18.77 -4.19
N LEU A 58 -16.53 19.01 -5.00
CA LEU A 58 -16.42 19.68 -6.31
C LEU A 58 -15.91 21.14 -6.25
N GLY A 59 -15.97 21.78 -5.08
CA GLY A 59 -15.47 23.15 -4.86
C GLY A 59 -14.09 23.21 -4.21
N ASN A 60 -13.51 22.06 -3.84
CA ASN A 60 -12.21 22.00 -3.19
C ASN A 60 -11.12 21.75 -4.24
N THR A 61 -10.16 22.68 -4.31
CA THR A 61 -9.04 22.61 -5.27
C THR A 61 -7.73 22.16 -4.63
N ASP A 62 -7.71 21.93 -3.31
CA ASP A 62 -6.52 21.46 -2.62
C ASP A 62 -6.17 20.04 -3.08
N THR A 63 -4.90 19.68 -3.00
CA THR A 63 -4.44 18.31 -3.28
C THR A 63 -3.41 17.90 -2.24
N ILE A 64 -3.32 16.59 -2.00
CA ILE A 64 -2.30 16.02 -1.11
C ILE A 64 -1.34 15.22 -1.99
N ALA A 65 -0.03 15.40 -1.85
CA ALA A 65 0.93 14.57 -2.55
C ALA A 65 0.80 13.10 -2.10
N SER A 66 0.78 12.15 -3.01
CA SER A 66 0.71 10.72 -2.67
C SER A 66 1.90 10.27 -1.81
N SER A 67 3.03 10.97 -1.89
CA SER A 67 4.22 10.74 -1.06
C SER A 67 4.03 11.10 0.41
N ALA A 68 2.96 11.80 0.77
CA ALA A 68 2.58 11.99 2.18
C ALA A 68 1.98 10.71 2.78
N LEU A 69 1.47 9.79 1.94
CA LEU A 69 1.05 8.46 2.37
C LEU A 69 2.29 7.56 2.40
N GLU A 70 2.58 6.99 3.56
CA GLU A 70 3.71 6.10 3.76
C GLU A 70 3.22 4.70 4.11
N VAL A 71 3.97 3.69 3.68
CA VAL A 71 3.66 2.26 3.87
C VAL A 71 4.81 1.54 4.56
N ARG A 72 4.48 0.47 5.29
CA ARG A 72 5.45 -0.55 5.72
C ARG A 72 4.81 -1.92 5.75
N GLU A 73 5.62 -2.96 5.80
CA GLU A 73 5.14 -4.28 6.22
C GLU A 73 4.83 -4.24 7.73
N THR A 74 3.66 -4.77 8.12
CA THR A 74 3.24 -4.79 9.53
C THR A 74 4.30 -5.50 10.39
N GLY A 75 4.67 -4.88 11.51
CA GLY A 75 5.72 -5.38 12.40
C GLY A 75 7.14 -4.93 12.07
N THR A 76 7.36 -4.26 10.93
CA THR A 76 8.63 -3.57 10.64
C THR A 76 8.65 -2.16 11.21
N THR A 77 9.83 -1.56 11.34
CA THR A 77 9.99 -0.25 12.00
C THR A 77 9.81 0.93 11.07
N SER A 78 10.28 0.81 9.83
CA SER A 78 10.46 1.95 8.93
C SER A 78 9.32 2.06 7.91
N TYR A 79 8.70 3.24 7.85
CA TYR A 79 7.77 3.59 6.79
C TYR A 79 8.51 4.17 5.60
N SER A 80 8.02 3.88 4.40
CA SER A 80 8.52 4.40 3.13
C SER A 80 7.41 5.18 2.42
N PRO A 81 7.67 6.39 1.91
CA PRO A 81 6.67 7.17 1.19
C PRO A 81 6.29 6.48 -0.12
N LEU A 82 5.01 6.54 -0.47
CA LEU A 82 4.53 6.05 -1.76
C LEU A 82 4.92 6.98 -2.90
N SER A 83 4.92 6.43 -4.11
CA SER A 83 5.20 7.17 -5.33
C SER A 83 4.32 6.69 -6.47
N ALA A 84 4.03 7.59 -7.40
CA ALA A 84 3.39 7.27 -8.66
C ALA A 84 4.36 6.72 -9.71
N LEU A 85 5.67 6.91 -9.51
CA LEU A 85 6.70 6.55 -10.49
C LEU A 85 7.54 5.34 -10.05
N THR A 86 7.73 5.19 -8.74
CA THR A 86 8.63 4.16 -8.18
C THR A 86 7.83 3.26 -7.24
N PRO A 87 7.64 1.98 -7.56
CA PRO A 87 7.02 1.03 -6.65
C PRO A 87 7.85 0.86 -5.37
N VAL A 88 7.18 0.74 -4.23
CA VAL A 88 7.80 0.44 -2.93
C VAL A 88 7.67 -1.05 -2.66
N THR A 89 8.78 -1.73 -2.40
CA THR A 89 8.76 -3.13 -1.97
C THR A 89 8.27 -3.22 -0.53
N VAL A 90 7.15 -3.92 -0.33
CA VAL A 90 6.51 -4.10 0.98
C VAL A 90 6.60 -5.53 1.49
N HIS A 91 7.08 -6.46 0.67
CA HIS A 91 7.40 -7.81 1.09
C HIS A 91 8.41 -8.44 0.13
N SER A 92 9.29 -9.29 0.64
CA SER A 92 10.26 -10.03 -0.16
C SER A 92 10.56 -11.37 0.48
N GLN A 93 10.38 -12.46 -0.27
CA GLN A 93 10.65 -13.82 0.18
C GLN A 93 11.60 -14.52 -0.78
N SER A 94 12.53 -15.32 -0.26
CA SER A 94 13.54 -16.07 -1.02
C SER A 94 13.13 -17.51 -1.35
N ALA A 95 11.90 -17.89 -0.98
CA ALA A 95 11.34 -19.21 -1.23
C ALA A 95 9.89 -19.08 -1.71
N ARG A 96 9.38 -20.14 -2.34
CA ARG A 96 7.96 -20.28 -2.69
C ARG A 96 7.06 -20.04 -1.47
N SER A 97 5.79 -19.71 -1.71
CA SER A 97 4.85 -19.56 -0.61
C SER A 97 4.58 -20.90 0.10
N ALA A 98 3.99 -20.83 1.28
CA ALA A 98 3.36 -22.00 1.90
C ALA A 98 2.31 -22.62 0.96
N SER A 99 1.97 -23.90 1.18
CA SER A 99 0.96 -24.61 0.37
C SER A 99 -0.42 -23.95 0.43
N THR A 100 -0.73 -23.29 1.55
CA THR A 100 -1.95 -22.51 1.74
C THR A 100 -1.81 -21.06 1.27
N GLY A 101 -0.66 -20.64 0.75
CA GLY A 101 -0.30 -19.25 0.49
C GLY A 101 0.19 -18.50 1.72
N ASP A 102 0.82 -17.35 1.50
CA ASP A 102 1.37 -16.47 2.53
C ASP A 102 0.46 -15.25 2.72
N THR A 103 0.17 -14.91 3.97
CA THR A 103 -0.57 -13.70 4.33
C THR A 103 0.41 -12.55 4.60
N ILE A 104 0.22 -11.45 3.88
CA ILE A 104 1.04 -10.24 4.00
C ILE A 104 0.14 -9.12 4.51
N ASN A 105 0.64 -8.37 5.49
CA ASN A 105 -0.06 -7.24 6.11
C ASN A 105 0.78 -5.98 5.94
N ASN A 106 0.15 -4.87 5.57
CA ASN A 106 0.81 -3.57 5.46
C ASN A 106 0.11 -2.52 6.31
N ASP A 107 0.89 -1.75 7.04
CA ASP A 107 0.40 -0.59 7.78
C ASP A 107 0.64 0.66 6.94
N TYR A 108 -0.31 1.60 7.00
CA TYR A 108 -0.17 2.90 6.39
C TYR A 108 -0.24 4.01 7.43
N ARG A 109 0.48 5.09 7.17
CA ARG A 109 0.38 6.31 7.95
C ARG A 109 0.50 7.54 7.06
N MET A 110 0.06 8.67 7.59
CA MET A 110 0.23 9.98 6.98
C MET A 110 0.25 11.05 8.07
N VAL A 111 1.16 12.02 7.94
CA VAL A 111 1.01 13.30 8.63
C VAL A 111 0.03 14.13 7.81
N ILE A 112 -1.15 14.40 8.37
CA ILE A 112 -2.23 15.07 7.64
C ILE A 112 -1.80 16.51 7.34
N PRO A 113 -1.69 16.92 6.07
CA PRO A 113 -1.30 18.27 5.73
C PRO A 113 -2.41 19.27 6.06
N PHE A 114 -2.03 20.55 6.15
CA PHE A 114 -3.00 21.63 6.30
C PHE A 114 -3.66 21.94 4.95
N VAL A 115 -4.80 21.28 4.69
CA VAL A 115 -5.67 21.46 3.52
C VAL A 115 -7.11 21.59 3.98
N ASN A 116 -8.01 22.03 3.10
CA ASN A 116 -9.45 22.06 3.36
C ASN A 116 -9.96 20.68 3.79
N SER A 117 -10.92 20.66 4.71
CA SER A 117 -11.54 19.42 5.17
C SER A 117 -12.30 18.74 4.03
N ASP A 118 -11.85 17.54 3.65
CA ASP A 118 -12.44 16.74 2.58
C ASP A 118 -11.93 15.29 2.66
N THR A 119 -12.48 14.41 1.82
CA THR A 119 -11.93 13.08 1.56
C THR A 119 -11.01 13.14 0.35
N TYR A 120 -9.70 12.99 0.58
CA TYR A 120 -8.71 12.90 -0.48
C TYR A 120 -8.43 11.44 -0.80
N SER A 121 -8.51 11.06 -2.08
CA SER A 121 -8.38 9.65 -2.51
C SER A 121 -7.31 9.45 -3.58
N VAL A 122 -6.68 8.27 -3.55
CA VAL A 122 -5.80 7.74 -4.61
C VAL A 122 -5.97 6.22 -4.67
N THR A 123 -5.76 5.62 -5.83
CA THR A 123 -5.75 4.16 -5.97
C THR A 123 -4.34 3.62 -5.70
N LEU A 124 -4.24 2.51 -4.98
CA LEU A 124 -2.97 1.81 -4.78
C LEU A 124 -2.98 0.50 -5.58
N THR A 125 -1.93 0.30 -6.38
CA THR A 125 -1.74 -0.91 -7.17
C THR A 125 -0.73 -1.80 -6.48
N TYR A 126 -1.13 -3.04 -6.21
CA TYR A 126 -0.27 -4.09 -5.67
C TYR A 126 0.17 -5.05 -6.76
N ILE A 127 1.47 -5.34 -6.81
CA ILE A 127 2.07 -6.21 -7.83
C ILE A 127 2.86 -7.29 -7.11
N ALA A 128 2.50 -8.55 -7.36
CA ALA A 128 3.27 -9.71 -6.91
C ALA A 128 4.09 -10.26 -8.09
N THR A 129 5.41 -10.33 -7.92
CA THR A 129 6.35 -10.75 -8.96
C THR A 129 7.19 -11.92 -8.45
N THR A 130 7.25 -13.00 -9.22
CA THR A 130 8.17 -14.10 -8.92
C THR A 130 9.61 -13.71 -9.21
N LYS A 131 10.56 -14.25 -8.46
CA LYS A 131 12.00 -14.05 -8.68
C LYS A 131 12.58 -15.06 -9.67
#